data_AF-A0A8H4CF71-F1
#
_entry.id   AF-A0A8H4CF71-F1
#
_cell.length_a   1.000
_cell.length_b   1.000
_cell.length_c   1.000
_cell.angle_alpha   90.00
_cell.angle_beta   90.00
_cell.angle_gamma   90.00
#
_symmetry.space_group_name_H-M   'P 1'
#
loop_
_entity.id
_entity.type
_entity.pdbx_description
1 polymer ?
#
loop_
_entity_poly.entity_id
_entity_poly.type
_entity_poly.pdbx_seq_one_letter_code
_entity_poly.pdbx_strand_id
1 'polypeptide(L)'
;MNVDQQSLVLGDSDTSAPWYTTRVGIDVLENARDILETYARVSPENVEAHVLTLRDKIWSVFPYPCIGRFSFLDFYLHRMPLYSSLVNRLKEPNAKHLDVACCVGQDIRKLVYDGVPSENIVGVEIEKGFIDAGHELFRDKQSLHTKFVVADIVDDKDSVLEAMACQFDSAHLGMCLHLWDREDQLKALRRVIRLLKSESGVAILGHTIGHVEGIEVSLGMNGKPSLRHNLRT
;
A
#
# COMPACT_ATOMS: atom_id res chain seq x y z
N MET A 1 -31.74 -19.05 23.96
CA MET A 1 -30.49 -19.32 23.23
C MET A 1 -30.00 -17.98 22.73
N ASN A 2 -29.09 -17.34 23.45
CA ASN A 2 -28.39 -16.17 22.95
C ASN A 2 -27.45 -16.69 21.86
N VAL A 3 -27.76 -16.36 20.60
CA VAL A 3 -26.73 -16.39 19.56
C VAL A 3 -25.83 -15.22 19.93
N ASP A 4 -24.66 -15.50 20.48
CA ASP A 4 -23.59 -14.51 20.58
C ASP A 4 -23.37 -13.97 19.16
N GLN A 5 -23.91 -12.78 18.87
CA GLN A 5 -23.45 -11.99 17.74
C GLN A 5 -22.01 -11.63 18.08
N GLN A 6 -21.06 -12.46 17.63
CA GLN A 6 -19.66 -12.06 17.59
C GLN A 6 -19.61 -10.72 16.84
N SER A 7 -19.29 -9.65 17.56
CA SER A 7 -19.08 -8.35 16.97
C SER A 7 -17.88 -8.46 16.04
N LEU A 8 -18.11 -8.42 14.73
CA LEU A 8 -17.04 -8.44 13.72
C LEU A 8 -16.01 -7.34 14.04
N VAL A 9 -14.75 -7.72 14.23
CA VAL A 9 -13.65 -6.79 14.52
C VAL A 9 -12.86 -6.54 13.24
N LEU A 10 -12.39 -5.31 13.05
CA LEU A 10 -11.44 -4.98 11.98
C LEU A 10 -10.17 -5.83 12.12
N GLY A 11 -9.93 -6.72 11.16
CA GLY A 11 -8.86 -7.71 11.23
C GLY A 11 -9.35 -9.17 11.30
N ASP A 12 -10.66 -9.42 11.40
CA ASP A 12 -11.23 -10.76 11.26
C ASP A 12 -11.37 -11.16 9.79
N SER A 13 -11.03 -12.41 9.46
CA SER A 13 -11.12 -12.96 8.10
C SER A 13 -12.50 -13.50 7.72
N ASP A 14 -13.52 -13.28 8.56
CA ASP A 14 -14.90 -13.64 8.27
C ASP A 14 -15.41 -12.88 7.03
N THR A 15 -15.79 -13.63 5.99
CA THR A 15 -16.27 -13.06 4.73
C THR A 15 -17.67 -12.46 4.80
N SER A 16 -18.36 -12.59 5.96
CA SER A 16 -19.56 -11.82 6.30
C SER A 16 -19.26 -10.38 6.74
N ALA A 17 -17.97 -10.03 6.91
CA ALA A 17 -17.56 -8.67 7.23
C ALA A 17 -18.14 -7.64 6.23
N PRO A 18 -18.66 -6.49 6.69
CA PRO A 18 -19.26 -5.49 5.80
C PRO A 18 -18.24 -4.81 4.87
N TRP A 19 -16.95 -5.10 5.04
CA TRP A 19 -15.87 -4.67 4.16
C TRP A 19 -15.31 -5.80 3.28
N TYR A 20 -15.97 -6.96 3.20
CA TYR A 20 -15.68 -8.00 2.22
C TYR A 20 -16.75 -8.02 1.12
N THR A 21 -16.34 -7.77 -0.12
CA THR A 21 -17.27 -7.83 -1.26
C THR A 21 -17.53 -9.28 -1.64
N THR A 22 -18.78 -9.71 -1.54
CA THR A 22 -19.26 -11.08 -1.83
C THR A 22 -19.89 -11.26 -3.22
N ARG A 23 -19.96 -10.19 -4.02
CA ARG A 23 -20.64 -10.21 -5.33
C ARG A 23 -19.93 -11.13 -6.32
N VAL A 24 -20.71 -11.85 -7.12
CA VAL A 24 -20.26 -12.53 -8.35
C VAL A 24 -20.15 -11.46 -9.43
N GLY A 25 -19.00 -11.31 -10.08
CA GLY A 25 -18.73 -10.15 -10.94
C GLY A 25 -18.04 -9.03 -10.16
N ILE A 26 -16.78 -8.71 -10.49
CA ILE A 26 -16.13 -7.47 -10.08
C ILE A 26 -15.82 -6.58 -11.27
N ASP A 27 -16.07 -5.28 -11.12
CA ASP A 27 -15.62 -4.28 -12.08
C ASP A 27 -14.16 -3.92 -11.77
N VAL A 28 -13.25 -4.56 -12.48
CA VAL A 28 -11.81 -4.25 -12.40
C VAL A 28 -11.58 -2.95 -13.17
N LEU A 29 -11.15 -1.91 -12.45
CA LEU A 29 -10.86 -0.60 -13.02
C LEU A 29 -9.96 -0.71 -14.25
N GLU A 30 -10.20 0.14 -15.26
CA GLU A 30 -9.51 0.11 -16.55
C GLU A 30 -7.98 0.15 -16.40
N ASN A 31 -7.45 0.98 -15.51
CA ASN A 31 -6.01 1.06 -15.24
C ASN A 31 -5.45 -0.21 -14.60
N ALA A 32 -6.21 -0.86 -13.72
CA ALA A 32 -5.83 -2.13 -13.12
C ALA A 32 -5.83 -3.24 -14.16
N ARG A 33 -6.86 -3.27 -15.00
CA ARG A 33 -7.00 -4.20 -16.11
C ARG A 33 -5.84 -4.07 -17.08
N ASP A 34 -5.52 -2.85 -17.51
CA ASP A 34 -4.42 -2.58 -18.43
C ASP A 34 -3.10 -3.17 -17.92
N ILE A 35 -2.71 -2.91 -16.67
CA ILE A 35 -1.48 -3.47 -16.10
C ILE A 35 -1.55 -5.00 -16.00
N LEU A 36 -2.66 -5.57 -15.55
CA LEU A 36 -2.78 -7.02 -15.42
C LEU A 36 -2.67 -7.73 -16.78
N GLU A 37 -3.23 -7.14 -17.84
CA GLU A 37 -3.18 -7.70 -19.19
C GLU A 37 -1.81 -7.47 -19.84
N THR A 38 -1.27 -6.25 -19.75
CA THR A 38 -0.06 -5.86 -20.49
C THR A 38 1.23 -6.20 -19.77
N TYR A 39 1.33 -5.89 -18.47
CA TYR A 39 2.51 -6.13 -17.64
C TYR A 39 2.52 -7.56 -17.12
N ALA A 40 1.43 -7.98 -16.48
CA ALA A 40 1.36 -9.31 -15.86
C ALA A 40 1.00 -10.43 -16.85
N ARG A 41 0.59 -10.10 -18.09
CA ARG A 41 0.23 -11.07 -19.14
C ARG A 41 -0.90 -12.00 -18.70
N VAL A 42 -1.88 -11.48 -17.98
CA VAL A 42 -3.14 -12.17 -17.69
C VAL A 42 -4.04 -12.02 -18.90
N SER A 43 -4.58 -13.11 -19.44
CA SER A 43 -5.51 -13.01 -20.58
C SER A 43 -6.76 -12.19 -20.17
N PRO A 44 -7.33 -11.34 -21.04
CA PRO A 44 -8.46 -10.48 -20.71
C PRO A 44 -9.65 -11.21 -20.07
N GLU A 45 -9.94 -12.42 -20.54
CA GLU A 45 -11.01 -13.30 -20.04
C GLU A 45 -10.75 -13.85 -18.63
N ASN A 46 -9.50 -13.82 -18.16
CA ASN A 46 -9.08 -14.38 -16.88
C ASN A 46 -8.78 -13.32 -15.81
N VAL A 47 -8.78 -12.03 -16.15
CA VAL A 47 -8.43 -10.93 -15.24
C VAL A 47 -9.26 -10.97 -13.96
N GLU A 48 -10.58 -11.13 -14.09
CA GLU A 48 -11.48 -11.18 -12.95
C GLU A 48 -11.19 -12.36 -12.04
N ALA A 49 -11.13 -13.57 -12.58
CA ALA A 49 -10.87 -14.79 -11.83
C ALA A 49 -9.50 -14.74 -11.12
N HIS A 50 -8.49 -14.18 -11.79
CA HIS A 50 -7.15 -13.97 -11.25
C HIS A 50 -7.17 -13.03 -10.04
N VAL A 51 -7.86 -11.89 -10.16
CA VAL A 51 -8.00 -10.91 -9.07
C VAL A 51 -8.77 -11.50 -7.89
N LEU A 52 -9.89 -12.18 -8.13
CA LEU A 52 -10.69 -12.82 -7.07
C LEU A 52 -9.88 -13.86 -6.30
N THR A 53 -9.18 -14.74 -7.01
CA THR A 53 -8.36 -15.80 -6.41
C THR A 53 -7.30 -15.22 -5.47
N LEU A 54 -6.60 -14.17 -5.92
CA LEU A 54 -5.55 -13.56 -5.12
C LEU A 54 -6.10 -12.70 -4.00
N ARG A 55 -7.23 -12.01 -4.20
CA ARG A 55 -7.92 -11.30 -3.13
C ARG A 55 -8.27 -12.26 -2.01
N ASP A 56 -8.88 -13.41 -2.30
CA ASP A 56 -9.28 -14.40 -1.31
C ASP A 56 -8.07 -14.97 -0.56
N LYS A 57 -6.98 -15.25 -1.30
CA LYS A 57 -5.70 -15.70 -0.72
C LYS A 57 -5.11 -14.66 0.24
N ILE A 58 -5.00 -13.40 -0.18
CA ILE A 58 -4.47 -12.31 0.66
C ILE A 58 -5.38 -12.11 1.88
N TRP A 59 -6.69 -12.07 1.67
CA TRP A 59 -7.69 -11.87 2.73
C TRP A 59 -7.60 -12.91 3.84
N SER A 60 -7.36 -14.18 3.48
CA SER A 60 -7.26 -15.27 4.46
C SER A 60 -6.17 -15.07 5.51
N VAL A 61 -5.17 -14.23 5.22
CA VAL A 61 -4.04 -13.93 6.10
C VAL A 61 -4.10 -12.48 6.61
N PHE A 62 -4.49 -11.55 5.74
CA PHE A 62 -4.51 -10.11 6.01
C PHE A 62 -5.85 -9.50 5.60
N PRO A 63 -6.89 -9.59 6.45
CA PRO A 63 -8.26 -9.17 6.12
C PRO A 63 -8.47 -7.65 6.26
N TYR A 64 -7.59 -6.89 5.60
CA TYR A 64 -7.69 -5.45 5.53
C TYR A 64 -8.85 -5.05 4.61
N PRO A 65 -9.61 -3.98 4.94
CA PRO A 65 -10.67 -3.46 4.08
C PRO A 65 -10.24 -3.15 2.65
N CYS A 66 -8.99 -2.73 2.43
CA CYS A 66 -8.46 -2.49 1.08
C CYS A 66 -8.42 -3.77 0.23
N ILE A 67 -8.22 -4.94 0.85
CA ILE A 67 -8.23 -6.25 0.21
C ILE A 67 -9.67 -6.68 -0.06
N GLY A 68 -10.52 -6.65 0.97
CA GLY A 68 -11.92 -7.08 0.86
C GLY A 68 -12.73 -6.29 -0.17
N ARG A 69 -12.37 -5.01 -0.40
CA ARG A 69 -13.03 -4.09 -1.34
C ARG A 69 -12.29 -3.90 -2.68
N PHE A 70 -11.18 -4.60 -2.93
CA PHE A 70 -10.35 -4.45 -4.13
C PHE A 70 -9.67 -3.08 -4.29
N SER A 71 -9.67 -2.22 -3.26
CA SER A 71 -9.00 -0.91 -3.30
C SER A 71 -7.47 -1.02 -3.41
N PHE A 72 -6.88 -2.20 -3.18
CA PHE A 72 -5.46 -2.45 -3.51
C PHE A 72 -5.17 -2.42 -5.03
N LEU A 73 -6.20 -2.34 -5.89
CA LEU A 73 -6.08 -2.16 -7.34
C LEU A 73 -6.44 -0.74 -7.80
N ASP A 74 -6.53 0.23 -6.88
CA ASP A 74 -6.90 1.60 -7.23
C ASP A 74 -5.75 2.39 -7.88
N PHE A 75 -4.48 2.07 -7.61
CA PHE A 75 -3.30 2.81 -8.08
C PHE A 75 -3.41 4.32 -7.81
N TYR A 76 -3.70 4.69 -6.56
CA TYR A 76 -3.95 6.09 -6.19
C TYR A 76 -2.78 7.02 -6.49
N LEU A 77 -1.52 6.53 -6.41
CA LEU A 77 -0.35 7.34 -6.70
C LEU A 77 -0.42 7.92 -8.12
N HIS A 78 -0.88 7.12 -9.08
CA HIS A 78 -1.05 7.53 -10.48
C HIS A 78 -1.98 8.72 -10.68
N ARG A 79 -2.97 8.87 -9.79
CA ARG A 79 -3.98 9.92 -9.87
C ARG A 79 -3.52 11.23 -9.23
N MET A 80 -2.36 11.24 -8.56
CA MET A 80 -1.87 12.44 -7.87
C MET A 80 -1.38 13.48 -8.88
N PRO A 81 -1.62 14.80 -8.64
CA PRO A 81 -1.15 15.86 -9.54
C PRO A 81 0.36 15.86 -9.80
N LEU A 82 1.16 15.35 -8.85
CA LEU A 82 2.62 15.29 -8.96
C LEU A 82 3.13 14.04 -9.68
N TYR A 83 2.26 13.12 -10.09
CA TYR A 83 2.66 11.80 -10.59
C TYR A 83 3.57 11.86 -11.82
N SER A 84 3.22 12.63 -12.84
CA SER A 84 4.05 12.75 -14.05
C SER A 84 5.44 13.34 -13.74
N SER A 85 5.51 14.33 -12.84
CA SER A 85 6.78 14.90 -12.39
C SER A 85 7.60 13.90 -11.59
N LEU A 86 6.96 13.09 -10.73
CA LEU A 86 7.59 12.01 -9.99
C LEU A 86 8.19 10.97 -10.94
N VAL A 87 7.42 10.48 -11.92
CA VAL A 87 7.90 9.50 -12.92
C VAL A 87 9.13 10.02 -13.65
N ASN A 88 9.09 11.27 -14.13
CA ASN A 88 10.23 11.87 -14.83
C ASN A 88 11.45 11.98 -13.91
N ARG A 89 11.27 12.43 -12.66
CA ARG A 89 12.35 12.51 -11.68
C ARG A 89 12.97 11.15 -11.38
N LEU A 90 12.16 10.10 -11.26
CA LEU A 90 12.61 8.75 -10.92
C LEU A 90 13.27 8.01 -12.09
N LYS A 91 13.18 8.54 -13.32
CA LYS A 91 13.95 8.07 -14.47
C LYS A 91 15.38 8.60 -14.51
N GLU A 92 15.67 9.66 -13.74
CA GLU A 92 17.03 10.22 -13.66
C GLU A 92 17.99 9.26 -12.92
N PRO A 93 19.28 9.27 -13.27
CA PRO A 93 20.29 8.48 -12.57
C PRO A 93 20.33 8.81 -11.07
N ASN A 94 20.46 7.77 -10.24
CA ASN A 94 20.54 7.86 -8.77
C ASN A 94 19.30 8.40 -8.06
N ALA A 95 18.19 8.63 -8.77
CA ALA A 95 16.92 8.94 -8.14
C ALA A 95 16.41 7.72 -7.37
N LYS A 96 15.89 7.92 -6.16
CA LYS A 96 15.32 6.86 -5.34
C LYS A 96 13.94 7.21 -4.79
N HIS A 97 13.04 6.25 -4.85
CA HIS A 97 11.70 6.32 -4.29
C HIS A 97 11.52 5.32 -3.15
N LEU A 98 10.80 5.74 -2.12
CA LEU A 98 10.37 4.88 -1.02
C LEU A 98 8.85 4.74 -1.03
N ASP A 99 8.32 3.54 -1.10
CA ASP A 99 6.89 3.27 -0.90
C ASP A 99 6.69 2.61 0.47
N VAL A 100 5.92 3.25 1.35
CA VAL A 100 5.80 2.90 2.78
C VAL A 100 4.47 2.20 3.04
N ALA A 101 4.53 1.05 3.72
CA ALA A 101 3.39 0.13 3.87
C ALA A 101 2.81 -0.19 2.48
N CYS A 102 3.69 -0.67 1.59
CA CYS A 102 3.42 -0.75 0.16
C CYS A 102 2.36 -1.79 -0.21
N CYS A 103 1.83 -2.57 0.74
CA CYS A 103 0.85 -3.61 0.50
C CYS A 103 1.41 -4.58 -0.56
N VAL A 104 0.61 -4.94 -1.57
CA VAL A 104 1.04 -5.80 -2.68
C VAL A 104 1.98 -5.09 -3.67
N GLY A 105 2.38 -3.84 -3.42
CA GLY A 105 3.28 -3.06 -4.26
C GLY A 105 2.66 -2.67 -5.60
N GLN A 106 1.37 -2.36 -5.62
CA GLN A 106 0.65 -1.95 -6.84
C GLN A 106 1.18 -0.63 -7.41
N ASP A 107 1.43 0.37 -6.57
CA ASP A 107 1.88 1.70 -7.02
C ASP A 107 3.33 1.64 -7.52
N ILE A 108 4.18 0.83 -6.90
CA ILE A 108 5.53 0.48 -7.39
C ILE A 108 5.47 -0.05 -8.83
N ARG A 109 4.56 -0.99 -9.11
CA ARG A 109 4.46 -1.61 -10.43
C ARG A 109 3.87 -0.67 -11.46
N LYS A 110 3.00 0.25 -11.05
CA LYS A 110 2.55 1.33 -11.94
C LYS A 110 3.68 2.28 -12.31
N LEU A 111 4.55 2.65 -11.36
CA LEU A 111 5.75 3.43 -11.66
C LEU A 111 6.66 2.69 -12.66
N VAL A 112 6.90 1.39 -12.44
CA VAL A 112 7.71 0.55 -13.33
C VAL A 112 7.07 0.43 -14.73
N TYR A 113 5.76 0.21 -14.79
CA TYR A 113 5.00 0.18 -16.03
C TYR A 113 5.15 1.48 -16.83
N ASP A 114 5.20 2.63 -16.15
CA ASP A 114 5.41 3.93 -16.79
C ASP A 114 6.89 4.26 -17.07
N GLY A 115 7.77 3.27 -16.90
CA GLY A 115 9.18 3.30 -17.30
C GLY A 115 10.15 3.75 -16.21
N VAL A 116 9.75 3.79 -14.95
CA VAL A 116 10.71 3.98 -13.83
C VAL A 116 11.53 2.70 -13.67
N PRO A 117 12.88 2.77 -13.62
CA PRO A 117 13.70 1.60 -13.29
C PRO A 117 13.32 1.03 -11.92
N SER A 118 13.00 -0.26 -11.85
CA SER A 118 12.49 -0.88 -10.62
C SER A 118 13.49 -0.83 -9.45
N GLU A 119 14.79 -0.79 -9.77
CA GLU A 119 15.93 -0.67 -8.85
C GLU A 119 15.98 0.69 -8.14
N ASN A 120 15.33 1.70 -8.72
CA ASN A 120 15.20 3.03 -8.11
C ASN A 120 14.12 3.04 -7.02
N ILE A 121 13.37 1.96 -6.83
CA ILE A 121 12.25 1.90 -5.88
C ILE A 121 12.58 0.93 -4.76
N VAL A 122 12.28 1.35 -3.53
CA VAL A 122 12.29 0.50 -2.34
C VAL A 122 10.89 0.46 -1.76
N GLY A 123 10.34 -0.74 -1.57
CA GLY A 123 9.08 -0.94 -0.86
C GLY A 123 9.34 -1.39 0.58
N VAL A 124 8.67 -0.77 1.55
CA VAL A 124 8.67 -1.20 2.95
C VAL A 124 7.29 -1.75 3.28
N GLU A 125 7.25 -2.97 3.79
CA GLU A 125 6.00 -3.62 4.21
C GLU A 125 6.28 -4.49 5.44
N ILE A 126 5.40 -4.46 6.44
CA ILE A 126 5.62 -5.23 7.66
C ILE A 126 5.33 -6.72 7.44
N GLU A 127 4.38 -7.04 6.55
CA GLU A 127 3.98 -8.41 6.26
C GLU A 127 4.53 -8.92 4.92
N LYS A 128 5.51 -9.83 4.97
CA LYS A 128 6.11 -10.44 3.77
C LYS A 128 5.07 -11.08 2.83
N GLY A 129 3.96 -11.58 3.38
CA GLY A 129 2.91 -12.22 2.59
C GLY A 129 2.25 -11.27 1.57
N PHE A 130 2.17 -9.97 1.85
CA PHE A 130 1.71 -9.00 0.85
C PHE A 130 2.68 -8.88 -0.33
N ILE A 131 3.99 -8.85 -0.06
CA ILE A 131 5.02 -8.79 -1.10
C ILE A 131 4.95 -10.04 -1.99
N ASP A 132 4.85 -11.21 -1.39
CA ASP A 132 4.75 -12.49 -2.12
C ASP A 132 3.47 -12.53 -2.96
N ALA A 133 2.33 -12.13 -2.41
CA ALA A 133 1.07 -12.04 -3.15
C ALA A 133 1.12 -11.02 -4.29
N GLY A 134 1.81 -9.90 -4.12
CA GLY A 134 2.07 -8.94 -5.19
C GLY A 134 2.82 -9.57 -6.36
N HIS A 135 3.87 -10.35 -6.09
CA HIS A 135 4.58 -11.06 -7.16
C HIS A 135 3.71 -12.08 -7.90
N GLU A 136 2.79 -12.74 -7.21
CA GLU A 136 1.82 -13.64 -7.84
C GLU A 136 0.79 -12.87 -8.68
N LEU A 137 0.30 -11.74 -8.17
CA LEU A 137 -0.69 -10.88 -8.82
C LEU A 137 -0.16 -10.31 -10.12
N PHE A 138 1.07 -9.85 -10.12
CA PHE A 138 1.67 -9.19 -11.27
C PHE A 138 2.65 -10.07 -12.06
N ARG A 139 2.81 -11.34 -11.65
CA ARG A 139 3.63 -12.37 -12.32
C ARG A 139 5.06 -11.93 -12.64
N ASP A 140 5.69 -11.21 -11.71
CA ASP A 140 6.93 -10.46 -11.97
C ASP A 140 8.09 -10.83 -11.07
N LYS A 141 8.05 -11.99 -10.40
CA LYS A 141 9.09 -12.41 -9.44
C LYS A 141 10.51 -12.37 -10.01
N GLN A 142 10.66 -12.55 -11.32
CA GLN A 142 11.94 -12.55 -12.02
C GLN A 142 12.29 -11.22 -12.71
N SER A 143 11.29 -10.36 -12.95
CA SER A 143 11.45 -9.12 -13.74
C SER A 143 11.39 -7.85 -12.90
N LEU A 144 10.79 -7.89 -11.70
CA LEU A 144 10.77 -6.76 -10.78
C LEU A 144 12.03 -6.78 -9.91
N HIS A 145 12.91 -5.80 -10.08
CA HIS A 145 14.17 -5.66 -9.33
C HIS A 145 14.09 -4.64 -8.19
N THR A 146 12.87 -4.23 -7.82
CA THR A 146 12.61 -3.44 -6.61
C THR A 146 13.10 -4.17 -5.37
N LYS A 147 13.80 -3.43 -4.51
CA LYS A 147 14.19 -3.94 -3.20
C LYS A 147 13.01 -3.82 -2.24
N PHE A 148 12.49 -4.95 -1.78
CA PHE A 148 11.52 -4.97 -0.68
C PHE A 148 12.22 -5.16 0.66
N VAL A 149 11.80 -4.37 1.65
CA VAL A 149 12.27 -4.44 3.03
C VAL A 149 11.10 -4.84 3.92
N VAL A 150 11.24 -5.98 4.59
CA VAL A 150 10.26 -6.43 5.58
C VAL A 150 10.59 -5.76 6.91
N ALA A 151 9.86 -4.72 7.28
CA ALA A 151 10.13 -3.91 8.46
C ALA A 151 8.88 -3.17 8.94
N ASP A 152 8.83 -2.90 10.25
CA ASP A 152 7.84 -2.00 10.82
C ASP A 152 8.33 -0.55 10.73
N ILE A 153 7.63 0.30 9.98
CA ILE A 153 7.99 1.70 9.82
C ILE A 153 7.88 2.50 11.13
N VAL A 154 7.07 2.04 12.09
CA VAL A 154 6.90 2.69 13.39
C VAL A 154 7.90 2.21 14.44
N ASP A 155 8.63 1.12 14.17
CA ASP A 155 9.72 0.66 15.05
C ASP A 155 10.96 1.54 14.85
N ASP A 156 11.17 2.45 15.81
CA ASP A 156 12.30 3.38 15.75
C ASP A 156 13.67 2.69 15.98
N LYS A 157 13.71 1.37 16.23
CA LYS A 157 14.94 0.59 16.41
C LYS A 157 15.30 -0.31 15.23
N ASP A 158 14.50 -0.31 14.16
CA ASP A 158 14.77 -1.15 12.99
C ASP A 158 16.08 -0.75 12.29
N SER A 159 17.13 -1.57 12.46
CA SER A 159 18.47 -1.28 11.92
C SER A 159 18.54 -1.26 10.39
N VAL A 160 17.61 -1.94 9.70
CA VAL A 160 17.59 -1.98 8.23
C VAL A 160 17.09 -0.65 7.70
N LEU A 161 16.04 -0.10 8.32
CA LEU A 161 15.55 1.24 8.03
C LEU A 161 16.61 2.30 8.39
N GLU A 162 17.27 2.18 9.54
CA GLU A 162 18.37 3.07 9.93
C GLU A 162 19.48 3.15 8.88
N ALA A 163 19.89 2.01 8.32
CA ALA A 163 20.90 1.93 7.28
C ALA A 163 20.49 2.62 5.95
N MET A 164 19.21 2.96 5.79
CA MET A 164 18.66 3.65 4.62
C MET A 164 18.46 5.16 4.82
N ALA A 165 18.98 5.74 5.90
CA ALA A 165 18.91 7.17 6.14
C ALA A 165 19.48 8.01 4.98
N CYS A 166 18.82 9.14 4.70
CA CYS A 166 19.23 10.11 3.67
C CYS A 166 19.42 9.54 2.25
N GLN A 167 18.69 8.50 1.86
CA GLN A 167 18.85 7.86 0.54
C GLN A 167 17.80 8.25 -0.50
N PHE A 168 16.62 8.72 -0.08
CA PHE A 168 15.47 8.83 -0.98
C PHE A 168 15.17 10.26 -1.42
N ASP A 169 14.80 10.44 -2.69
CA ASP A 169 14.33 11.71 -3.26
C ASP A 169 12.83 11.91 -3.03
N SER A 170 12.10 10.82 -2.81
CA SER A 170 10.66 10.90 -2.55
C SER A 170 10.18 9.72 -1.73
N ALA A 171 9.10 9.93 -0.98
CA ALA A 171 8.40 8.88 -0.27
C ALA A 171 6.89 8.94 -0.54
N HIS A 172 6.27 7.77 -0.66
CA HIS A 172 4.83 7.60 -0.76
C HIS A 172 4.28 6.93 0.50
N LEU A 173 3.25 7.54 1.09
CA LEU A 173 2.45 6.99 2.18
C LEU A 173 0.99 6.89 1.73
N GLY A 174 0.68 5.86 0.95
CA GLY A 174 -0.66 5.61 0.43
C GLY A 174 -1.51 4.78 1.39
N MET A 175 -2.63 5.32 1.87
CA MET A 175 -3.64 4.61 2.66
C MET A 175 -3.10 3.88 3.91
N CYS A 176 -2.04 4.38 4.54
CA CYS A 176 -1.45 3.75 5.72
C CYS A 176 -1.58 4.58 7.00
N LEU A 177 -1.54 5.92 6.94
CA LEU A 177 -1.51 6.76 8.15
C LEU A 177 -2.72 6.55 9.08
N HIS A 178 -3.91 6.28 8.53
CA HIS A 178 -5.13 6.04 9.32
C HIS A 178 -5.18 4.68 10.03
N LEU A 179 -4.15 3.83 9.82
CA LEU A 179 -3.98 2.56 10.53
C LEU A 179 -3.33 2.76 11.91
N TRP A 180 -2.68 3.91 12.12
CA TRP A 180 -1.93 4.22 13.34
C TRP A 180 -2.63 5.29 14.16
N ASP A 181 -2.36 5.30 15.46
CA ASP A 181 -2.71 6.43 16.33
C ASP A 181 -1.79 7.63 16.05
N ARG A 182 -2.04 8.73 16.76
CA ARG A 182 -1.27 9.97 16.56
C ARG A 182 0.22 9.80 16.87
N GLU A 183 0.56 9.00 17.87
CA GLU A 183 1.95 8.81 18.28
C GLU A 183 2.72 8.05 17.20
N ASP A 184 2.13 6.96 16.71
CA ASP A 184 2.71 6.10 15.70
C ASP A 184 2.73 6.76 14.31
N GLN A 185 1.74 7.59 13.98
CA GLN A 185 1.82 8.47 12.79
C GLN A 185 3.03 9.40 12.85
N LEU A 186 3.29 10.03 14.01
CA LEU A 186 4.45 10.89 14.17
C LEU A 186 5.77 10.11 14.12
N LYS A 187 5.82 8.87 14.64
CA LYS A 187 6.99 7.99 14.51
C LYS A 187 7.26 7.67 13.04
N ALA A 188 6.24 7.21 12.30
CA ALA A 188 6.34 6.91 10.88
C ALA A 188 6.81 8.13 10.08
N LEU A 189 6.19 9.30 10.28
CA LEU A 189 6.55 10.52 9.55
C LEU A 189 7.98 10.98 9.86
N ARG A 190 8.40 10.97 11.14
CA ARG A 190 9.79 11.31 11.52
C ARG A 190 10.78 10.32 10.91
N ARG A 191 10.46 9.02 10.93
CA ARG A 191 11.28 7.99 10.29
C ARG A 191 11.41 8.24 8.79
N VAL A 192 10.31 8.49 8.08
CA VAL A 192 10.33 8.82 6.64
C VAL A 192 11.18 10.06 6.36
N ILE A 193 11.03 11.12 7.15
CA ILE A 193 11.86 12.33 7.00
C ILE A 193 13.35 12.01 7.13
N ARG A 194 13.74 11.12 8.05
CA ARG A 194 15.14 10.68 8.22
C ARG A 194 15.65 9.82 7.07
N LEU A 195 14.78 9.07 6.39
CA LEU A 195 15.11 8.27 5.21
C LEU A 195 15.33 9.14 3.96
N LEU A 196 14.68 10.31 3.91
CA LEU A 196 14.78 11.24 2.80
C LEU A 196 16.07 12.06 2.81
N LYS A 197 16.56 12.40 1.62
CA LYS A 197 17.70 13.32 1.45
C LYS A 197 17.36 14.70 2.01
N SER A 198 18.35 15.39 2.58
CA SER A 198 18.21 16.78 3.05
C SER A 198 18.57 17.77 1.93
N GLU A 199 17.82 17.71 0.81
CA GLU A 199 18.07 18.48 -0.41
C GLU A 199 16.78 19.11 -0.95
N SER A 200 16.90 20.13 -1.80
CA SER A 200 15.74 20.75 -2.47
C SER A 200 15.11 19.80 -3.48
N GLY A 201 13.79 19.85 -3.63
CA GLY A 201 13.04 19.01 -4.57
C GLY A 201 12.67 17.62 -4.03
N VAL A 202 13.03 17.31 -2.79
CA VAL A 202 12.60 16.09 -2.10
C VAL A 202 11.12 16.21 -1.68
N ALA A 203 10.34 15.14 -1.86
CA ALA A 203 8.89 15.19 -1.64
C ALA A 203 8.34 14.01 -0.85
N ILE A 204 7.40 14.29 0.06
CA ILE A 204 6.49 13.28 0.62
C ILE A 204 5.14 13.47 -0.05
N LEU A 205 4.57 12.36 -0.51
CA LEU A 205 3.26 12.33 -1.13
C LEU A 205 2.47 11.15 -0.58
N GLY A 206 1.16 11.25 -0.60
CA GLY A 206 0.32 10.26 0.05
C GLY A 206 -1.11 10.76 0.19
N HIS A 207 -1.93 9.86 0.67
CA HIS A 207 -3.33 10.09 0.95
C HIS A 207 -3.75 9.11 2.04
N THR A 208 -4.77 9.46 2.81
CA THR A 208 -5.25 8.61 3.89
C THR A 208 -6.74 8.81 4.08
N ILE A 209 -7.39 7.91 4.82
CA ILE A 209 -8.79 8.07 5.20
C ILE A 209 -8.88 9.15 6.28
N GLY A 210 -9.61 10.21 5.96
CA GLY A 210 -10.01 11.23 6.92
C GLY A 210 -11.37 10.95 7.56
N HIS A 211 -11.74 11.78 8.51
CA HIS A 211 -13.08 11.87 9.06
C HIS A 211 -13.49 13.33 9.17
N VAL A 212 -14.76 13.65 8.88
CA VAL A 212 -15.26 15.04 8.85
C VAL A 212 -14.96 15.80 10.15
N GLU A 213 -15.12 15.13 11.29
CA GLU A 213 -14.83 15.71 12.61
C GLU A 213 -13.41 15.42 13.12
N GLY A 214 -12.70 14.47 12.53
CA GLY A 214 -11.44 13.95 13.08
C GLY A 214 -11.73 13.06 14.29
N ILE A 215 -11.38 11.77 14.22
CA ILE A 215 -11.77 10.80 15.25
C ILE A 215 -10.62 9.88 15.62
N GLU A 216 -10.53 9.59 16.91
CA GLU A 216 -9.81 8.43 17.41
C GLU A 216 -10.73 7.21 17.30
N VAL A 217 -10.26 6.18 16.61
CA VAL A 217 -10.90 4.89 16.48
C VAL A 217 -10.27 3.98 17.53
N SER A 218 -10.99 3.68 18.60
CA SER A 218 -10.48 2.86 19.71
C SER A 218 -10.27 1.39 19.35
N LEU A 219 -11.03 0.87 18.38
CA LEU A 219 -10.94 -0.50 17.86
C LEU A 219 -10.69 -0.46 16.36
N GLY A 220 -9.46 -0.09 15.99
CA GLY A 220 -8.96 -0.10 14.62
C GLY A 220 -8.50 -1.49 14.19
N MET A 221 -7.54 -1.53 13.27
CA MET A 221 -7.00 -2.78 12.73
C MET A 221 -6.38 -3.64 13.83
N ASN A 222 -6.76 -4.92 13.89
CA ASN A 222 -6.29 -5.88 14.89
C ASN A 222 -6.51 -5.39 16.34
N GLY A 223 -7.58 -4.61 16.56
CA GLY A 223 -7.91 -4.04 17.88
C GLY A 223 -6.99 -2.92 18.34
N LYS A 224 -6.10 -2.40 17.49
CA LYS A 224 -5.22 -1.27 17.82
C LYS A 224 -5.94 0.07 17.63
N PRO A 225 -5.64 1.09 18.45
CA PRO A 225 -6.20 2.43 18.24
C PRO A 225 -5.67 3.04 16.95
N SER A 226 -6.46 3.91 16.32
CA SER A 226 -5.99 4.73 15.19
C SER A 226 -6.61 6.12 15.15
N LEU A 227 -6.01 7.03 14.39
CA LEU A 227 -6.50 8.40 14.21
C LEU A 227 -6.87 8.65 12.75
N ARG A 228 -8.06 9.18 12.52
CA ARG A 228 -8.48 9.75 11.23
C ARG A 228 -8.60 11.24 11.37
N HIS A 229 -7.85 11.98 10.56
CA HIS A 229 -7.79 13.43 10.60
C HIS A 229 -9.01 14.09 9.94
N ASN A 230 -9.40 15.27 10.41
CA ASN A 230 -10.20 16.22 9.63
C ASN A 230 -9.28 17.16 8.84
N LEU A 231 -9.85 18.21 8.21
CA LEU A 231 -9.07 19.18 7.44
C LEU A 231 -8.16 20.11 8.28
N ARG A 232 -8.31 20.13 9.60
CA ARG A 232 -7.60 21.04 10.53
C ARG A 232 -6.56 20.33 11.40
N THR A 233 -6.67 19.02 11.56
CA THR A 233 -5.85 18.21 12.48
C THR A 233 -4.88 17.35 11.73
#